data_AF-A0A848U652-F1
#
_entry.id   AF-A0A848U652-F1
#
_cell.length_a   1.000
_cell.length_b   1.000
_cell.length_c   1.000
_cell.angle_alpha   90.00
_cell.angle_beta   90.00
_cell.angle_gamma   90.00
#
_symmetry.space_group_name_H-M   'P 1'
#
loop_
_entity.id
_entity.type
_entity.pdbx_description
1 polymer ?
#
loop_
_entity_poly.entity_id
_entity_poly.type
_entity_poly.pdbx_seq_one_letter_code
_entity_poly.pdbx_strand_id
1 'polypeptide(L)'
;MTEPELEAPRIDPELPPSSDPLAEVLQLLQLTGVLYCNAQLTDPWGIEVPQLPGVMNVEVVTSGHCWIELEGEAPVFMPEGSLVMIPRGNRHILRGNAGDKATRLEDIPVERIG
;
A
#
# COMPACT_ATOMS: atom_id res chain seq x y z
N MET A 1 -3.75 38.93 7.34
CA MET A 1 -3.80 37.93 6.25
C MET A 1 -3.35 36.66 6.93
N THR A 2 -4.32 35.85 7.35
CA THR A 2 -4.14 34.77 8.33
C THR A 2 -4.46 33.47 7.58
N GLU A 3 -3.50 32.57 7.51
CA GLU A 3 -3.66 31.23 6.92
C GLU A 3 -4.69 30.42 7.73
N PRO A 4 -5.55 29.60 7.11
CA PRO A 4 -6.46 28.75 7.84
C PRO A 4 -5.71 27.50 8.32
N GLU A 5 -5.66 27.28 9.64
CA GLU A 5 -5.25 26.01 10.23
C GLU A 5 -6.24 24.91 9.78
N LEU A 6 -5.73 23.89 9.09
CA LEU A 6 -6.47 22.67 8.80
C LEU A 6 -6.59 21.85 10.10
N GLU A 7 -7.76 21.89 10.75
CA GLU A 7 -8.09 20.97 11.83
C GLU A 7 -8.15 19.53 11.29
N ALA A 8 -7.25 18.67 11.75
CA ALA A 8 -7.31 17.24 11.48
C ALA A 8 -8.48 16.61 12.26
N PRO A 9 -9.34 15.80 11.61
CA PRO A 9 -10.45 15.15 12.28
C PRO A 9 -9.94 14.19 13.36
N ARG A 10 -10.50 14.29 14.57
CA ARG A 10 -10.34 13.28 15.63
C ARG A 10 -11.17 12.07 15.22
N ILE A 11 -10.51 10.94 14.98
CA ILE A 11 -11.16 9.66 14.69
C ILE A 11 -11.33 8.92 16.03
N ASP A 12 -12.58 8.60 16.39
CA ASP A 12 -12.91 7.79 17.56
C ASP A 12 -12.52 6.32 17.34
N PRO A 13 -11.90 5.62 18.32
CA PRO A 13 -11.17 4.37 18.09
C PRO A 13 -12.03 3.09 18.21
N GLU A 14 -13.36 3.17 18.20
CA GLU A 14 -14.19 1.97 18.28
C GLU A 14 -14.39 1.34 16.90
N LEU A 15 -13.35 0.62 16.47
CA LEU A 15 -13.33 -0.21 15.27
C LEU A 15 -14.20 -1.46 15.46
N PRO A 16 -14.99 -1.88 14.45
CA PRO A 16 -15.60 -3.20 14.44
C PRO A 16 -14.49 -4.28 14.39
N PRO A 17 -14.67 -5.43 15.05
CA PRO A 17 -13.66 -6.47 15.10
C PRO A 17 -13.49 -7.08 13.70
N SER A 18 -12.43 -6.68 12.99
CA SER A 18 -12.06 -7.25 11.69
C SER A 18 -10.88 -8.20 11.88
N SER A 19 -11.01 -9.43 11.37
CA SER A 19 -10.15 -10.59 11.63
C SER A 19 -8.73 -10.52 11.02
N ASP A 20 -8.14 -9.34 10.87
CA ASP A 20 -6.81 -9.12 10.28
C ASP A 20 -5.83 -8.54 11.32
N PRO A 21 -5.08 -9.40 12.04
CA PRO A 21 -4.13 -8.96 13.07
C PRO A 21 -2.96 -8.14 12.49
N LEU A 22 -2.66 -8.25 11.20
CA LEU A 22 -1.66 -7.38 10.57
C LEU A 22 -2.25 -5.98 10.36
N ALA A 23 -3.52 -5.88 9.95
CA ALA A 23 -4.20 -4.59 9.86
C ALA A 23 -4.25 -3.88 11.22
N GLU A 24 -4.46 -4.61 12.33
CA GLU A 24 -4.42 -4.03 13.68
C GLU A 24 -3.02 -3.50 14.02
N VAL A 25 -1.96 -4.28 13.76
CA VAL A 25 -0.57 -3.86 14.03
C VAL A 25 -0.17 -2.65 13.19
N LEU A 26 -0.57 -2.60 11.92
CA LEU A 26 -0.26 -1.47 11.04
C LEU A 26 -1.03 -0.21 11.43
N GLN A 27 -2.27 -0.33 11.92
CA GLN A 27 -3.04 0.80 12.45
C GLN A 27 -2.45 1.37 13.75
N LEU A 28 -1.87 0.52 14.60
CA LEU A 28 -1.21 0.95 15.85
C LEU A 28 0.04 1.83 15.63
N LEU A 29 0.62 1.82 14.42
CA LEU A 29 1.81 2.62 14.09
C LEU A 29 1.53 4.13 13.92
N GLN A 30 0.27 4.60 14.03
CA GLN A 30 -0.11 6.02 13.97
C GLN A 30 0.53 6.78 12.80
N LEU A 31 0.59 6.15 11.63
CA LEU A 31 1.04 6.77 10.40
C LEU A 31 0.06 7.90 10.03
N THR A 32 0.54 9.14 9.94
CA THR A 32 -0.27 10.33 9.67
C THR A 32 -0.53 10.46 8.17
N GLY A 33 -1.51 9.70 7.66
CA GLY A 33 -1.94 9.75 6.25
C GLY A 33 -1.91 8.40 5.51
N VAL A 34 -2.46 7.35 6.13
CA VAL A 34 -2.41 5.97 5.58
C VAL A 34 -3.40 5.80 4.44
N LEU A 35 -2.91 5.51 3.24
CA LEU A 35 -3.66 4.72 2.27
C LEU A 35 -3.46 3.24 2.65
N TYR A 36 -4.46 2.62 3.27
CA TYR A 36 -4.45 1.18 3.54
C TYR A 36 -5.16 0.48 2.37
N CYS A 37 -4.42 -0.35 1.66
CA CYS A 37 -4.95 -1.17 0.57
C CYS A 37 -4.78 -2.65 0.94
N ASN A 38 -5.88 -3.33 1.22
CA ASN A 38 -5.90 -4.79 1.28
C ASN A 38 -6.33 -5.32 -0.10
N ALA A 39 -5.37 -5.74 -0.90
CA ALA A 39 -5.62 -6.22 -2.26
C ALA A 39 -5.67 -7.75 -2.30
N GLN A 40 -6.81 -8.30 -2.70
CA GLN A 40 -6.94 -9.72 -3.05
C GLN A 40 -6.94 -9.84 -4.57
N LEU A 41 -5.84 -10.36 -5.12
CA LEU A 41 -5.56 -10.36 -6.55
C LEU A 41 -5.38 -11.80 -7.03
N THR A 42 -5.86 -12.09 -8.24
CA THR A 42 -5.67 -13.39 -8.90
C THR A 42 -4.90 -13.16 -10.19
N ASP A 43 -3.94 -14.03 -10.48
CA ASP A 43 -3.14 -13.93 -11.69
C ASP A 43 -3.98 -13.97 -12.97
N PRO A 44 -3.57 -13.25 -14.03
CA PRO A 44 -2.45 -12.31 -14.06
C PRO A 44 -2.84 -10.95 -13.48
N TRP A 45 -1.93 -10.32 -12.73
CA TRP A 45 -2.17 -8.97 -12.19
C TRP A 45 -0.87 -8.16 -12.11
N GLY A 46 -1.03 -6.84 -12.20
CA GLY A 46 0.05 -5.88 -11.97
C GLY A 46 -0.50 -4.51 -11.61
N ILE A 47 0.14 -3.85 -10.66
CA ILE A 47 -0.22 -2.53 -10.14
C ILE A 47 0.99 -1.62 -10.25
N GLU A 48 0.85 -0.51 -10.97
CA GLU A 48 1.80 0.58 -10.95
C GLU A 48 1.38 1.61 -9.90
N VAL A 49 2.17 1.71 -8.84
CA VAL A 49 1.98 2.71 -7.78
C VAL A 49 2.79 3.95 -8.17
N PRO A 50 2.15 5.13 -8.32
CA PRO A 50 2.84 6.35 -8.66
C PRO A 50 3.79 6.78 -7.52
N GLN A 51 4.64 7.76 -7.81
CA GLN A 51 5.39 8.39 -6.73
C GLN A 51 4.42 9.12 -5.79
N LEU A 52 4.56 8.87 -4.48
CA LEU A 52 3.80 9.51 -3.41
C LEU A 52 4.76 10.30 -2.51
N PRO A 53 5.06 11.57 -2.86
CA PRO A 53 6.03 12.37 -2.11
C PRO A 53 5.63 12.56 -0.65
N GLY A 54 6.59 12.41 0.27
CA GLY A 54 6.36 12.58 1.70
C GLY A 54 5.69 11.39 2.39
N VAL A 55 5.43 10.30 1.66
CA VAL A 55 4.85 9.06 2.18
C VAL A 55 5.90 7.94 2.17
N MET A 56 5.84 7.07 3.17
CA MET A 56 6.55 5.79 3.16
C MET A 56 5.55 4.69 2.79
N ASN A 57 5.78 4.01 1.66
CA ASN A 57 4.98 2.83 1.32
C ASN A 57 5.52 1.62 2.09
N VAL A 58 4.61 0.82 2.62
CA VAL A 58 4.91 -0.46 3.28
C VAL A 58 4.08 -1.51 2.56
N GLU A 59 4.72 -2.31 1.73
CA GLU A 59 4.06 -3.40 1.02
C GLU A 59 4.30 -4.70 1.77
N VAL A 60 3.22 -5.43 2.06
CA VAL A 60 3.28 -6.70 2.80
C VAL A 60 2.57 -7.79 2.01
N VAL A 61 3.26 -8.92 1.80
CA VAL A 61 2.66 -10.10 1.17
C VAL A 61 2.06 -10.97 2.28
N THR A 62 0.75 -10.87 2.48
CA THR A 62 0.04 -11.63 3.52
C THR A 62 -0.23 -13.08 3.13
N SER A 63 -0.40 -13.35 1.83
CA SER A 63 -0.51 -14.70 1.28
C SER A 63 -0.04 -14.73 -0.18
N GLY A 64 0.51 -15.86 -0.61
CA GLY A 64 0.95 -16.05 -1.99
C GLY A 64 2.33 -15.44 -2.26
N HIS A 65 2.45 -14.65 -3.32
CA HIS A 65 3.72 -14.03 -3.71
C HIS A 65 3.49 -12.75 -4.53
N CYS A 66 4.54 -11.96 -4.65
CA CYS A 66 4.57 -10.74 -5.45
C CYS A 66 5.99 -10.52 -6.00
N TRP A 67 6.10 -9.89 -7.16
CA TRP A 67 7.32 -9.26 -7.64
C TRP A 67 7.21 -7.75 -7.47
N ILE A 68 8.24 -7.12 -6.89
CA ILE A 68 8.37 -5.67 -6.87
C ILE A 68 9.46 -5.20 -7.85
N GLU A 69 9.12 -4.20 -8.65
CA GLU A 69 10.04 -3.52 -9.56
C GLU A 69 10.21 -2.08 -9.10
N LEU A 70 11.46 -1.70 -8.80
CA LEU A 70 11.87 -0.34 -8.49
C LEU A 70 12.70 0.20 -9.66
N GLU A 71 12.58 1.50 -9.95
CA GLU A 71 13.34 2.12 -11.04
C GLU A 71 14.84 1.98 -10.80
N GLY A 72 15.54 1.43 -11.81
CA GLY A 72 16.99 1.24 -11.77
C GLY A 72 17.46 -0.03 -11.02
N GLU A 73 16.54 -0.79 -10.43
CA GLU A 73 16.85 -2.01 -9.68
C GLU A 73 16.36 -3.27 -10.41
N ALA A 74 16.96 -4.41 -10.09
CA ALA A 74 16.43 -5.69 -10.56
C ALA A 74 15.10 -6.01 -9.85
N PRO A 75 14.14 -6.67 -10.53
CA PRO A 75 12.91 -7.14 -9.88
C PRO A 75 13.22 -8.03 -8.67
N VAL A 76 12.53 -7.80 -7.56
CA VAL A 76 12.70 -8.56 -6.32
C VAL A 76 11.49 -9.45 -6.10
N PHE A 77 11.73 -10.74 -5.90
CA PHE A 77 10.68 -11.69 -5.52
C PHE A 77 10.38 -11.58 -4.03
N MET A 78 9.09 -11.46 -3.71
CA MET A 78 8.57 -11.34 -2.36
C MET A 78 7.61 -12.52 -2.10
N PRO A 79 8.07 -13.60 -1.43
CA PRO A 79 7.18 -14.67 -0.98
C PRO A 79 6.25 -14.17 0.15
N GLU A 80 5.26 -14.99 0.49
CA GLU A 80 4.43 -14.82 1.68
C GLU A 80 5.25 -14.47 2.94
N GLY A 81 4.74 -13.51 3.72
CA GLY A 81 5.40 -12.97 4.91
C GLY A 81 6.45 -11.89 4.62
N SER A 82 6.72 -11.57 3.35
CA SER A 82 7.66 -10.50 2.99
C SER A 82 7.08 -9.13 3.30
N LEU A 83 7.97 -8.22 3.72
CA LEU A 83 7.67 -6.81 3.94
C LEU A 83 8.77 -5.99 3.27
N VAL A 84 8.37 -4.98 2.50
CA VAL A 84 9.28 -3.98 1.93
C VAL A 84 8.84 -2.58 2.32
N MET A 85 9.81 -1.75 2.68
CA MET A 85 9.61 -0.34 2.98
C MET A 85 10.24 0.51 1.90
N ILE A 86 9.49 1.50 1.41
CA ILE A 86 9.92 2.44 0.37
C ILE A 86 9.86 3.86 0.97
N PRO A 87 10.93 4.34 1.64
CA PRO A 87 10.89 5.50 2.54
C PRO A 87 10.56 6.86 1.89
N ARG A 88 10.63 6.97 0.56
CA ARG A 88 10.35 8.21 -0.18
C ARG A 88 9.15 8.10 -1.11
N GLY A 89 8.38 7.01 -0.97
CA GLY A 89 7.21 6.75 -1.79
C GLY A 89 7.55 6.71 -3.27
N ASN A 90 8.75 6.23 -3.62
CA ASN A 90 9.17 6.14 -5.02
C ASN A 90 8.17 5.31 -5.83
N ARG A 91 7.99 5.71 -7.10
CA ARG A 91 7.19 4.92 -8.05
C ARG A 91 7.73 3.48 -8.07
N HIS A 92 6.82 2.53 -8.02
CA HIS A 92 7.15 1.11 -8.05
C HIS A 92 6.02 0.32 -8.69
N ILE A 93 6.33 -0.90 -9.11
CA ILE A 93 5.35 -1.80 -9.72
C ILE A 93 5.30 -3.09 -8.92
N LEU A 94 4.10 -3.55 -8.58
CA LEU A 94 3.82 -4.84 -7.96
C LEU A 94 3.19 -5.76 -9.01
N ARG A 95 3.59 -7.03 -9.08
CA ARG A 95 3.04 -8.01 -10.04
C ARG A 95 2.91 -9.40 -9.45
N GLY A 96 1.96 -10.18 -9.96
CA GLY A 96 1.87 -11.61 -9.66
C GLY A 96 3.05 -12.36 -10.25
N ASN A 97 3.24 -12.24 -11.57
CA ASN A 97 4.37 -12.83 -12.29
C ASN A 97 5.27 -11.76 -12.91
N ALA A 98 6.56 -12.09 -13.02
CA ALA A 98 7.52 -11.24 -13.71
C ALA A 98 7.08 -10.99 -15.16
N GLY A 99 6.95 -9.72 -15.53
CA GLY A 99 6.53 -9.31 -16.88
C GLY A 99 5.02 -9.19 -17.11
N ASP A 100 4.18 -9.45 -16.11
CA ASP A 100 2.74 -9.17 -16.22
C ASP A 100 2.46 -7.69 -16.52
N LYS A 101 1.37 -7.39 -17.23
CA LYS A 101 0.99 -5.99 -17.49
C LYS A 101 0.55 -5.33 -16.19
N ALA A 102 1.01 -4.10 -15.98
CA ALA A 102 0.61 -3.30 -14.84
C ALA A 102 -0.47 -2.28 -15.22
N THR A 103 -1.46 -2.13 -14.34
CA THR A 103 -2.47 -1.07 -14.37
C THR A 103 -2.10 -0.02 -13.34
N ARG A 104 -2.31 1.28 -13.64
CA ARG A 104 -2.00 2.35 -12.69
C ARG A 104 -2.96 2.28 -11.51
N LEU A 105 -2.47 2.52 -10.29
CA LEU A 105 -3.27 2.45 -9.07
C LEU A 105 -4.53 3.33 -9.13
N GLU A 106 -4.43 4.51 -9.75
CA GLU A 106 -5.55 5.45 -9.94
C GLU A 106 -6.65 4.94 -10.89
N ASP A 107 -6.33 3.97 -11.75
CA ASP A 107 -7.26 3.36 -12.70
C ASP A 107 -7.91 2.08 -12.12
N ILE A 108 -7.48 1.63 -10.93
CA ILE A 108 -8.02 0.45 -10.26
C ILE A 108 -9.22 0.85 -9.41
N PRO A 109 -10.35 0.13 -9.51
CA PRO A 109 -11.49 0.35 -8.62
C PRO A 109 -11.07 0.11 -7.16
N VAL A 110 -11.17 1.14 -6.32
CA VAL A 110 -10.89 1.04 -4.89
C VAL A 110 -12.18 1.22 -4.09
N GLU A 111 -12.45 0.29 -3.18
CA GLU A 111 -13.48 0.46 -2.16
C GLU A 111 -12.83 1.10 -0.93
N ARG A 112 -13.37 2.24 -0.50
CA ARG A 112 -12.92 2.89 0.73
C ARG A 112 -13.58 2.20 1.91
N ILE A 113 -12.78 1.51 2.70
CA ILE A 113 -13.24 0.98 3.99
C ILE A 113 -13.23 2.14 4.99
N GLY A 114 -14.39 2.42 5.57
CA GLY A 114 -14.62 3.45 6.58
C GLY A 114 -15.74 3.03 7.51
#